data_AF-A0A8R1ISU6-F1
#
_entry.id   AF-A0A8R1ISU6-F1
#
_cell.length_a   1.000
_cell.length_b   1.000
_cell.length_c   1.000
_cell.angle_alpha   90.00
_cell.angle_beta   90.00
_cell.angle_gamma   90.00
#
_symmetry.space_group_name_H-M   'P 1'
#
loop_
_entity.id
_entity.type
_entity.pdbx_description
1 polymer ?
#
loop_
_entity_poly.entity_id
_entity_poly.type
_entity_poly.pdbx_seq_one_letter_code
_entity_poly.pdbx_strand_id
1 'polypeptide(L)'
;IRALNKKSSVSASELLDSLLRDAELARKRSKRSTVDPLHKYLHIVKDEEELACLVDAQQVVISLPPLTNSDCTKLTVETTSAWVEVSSKQSLEACKKTMDELVIQSRTIFPRLSIDQVRVVDNEALVSIYPDKNDLPGVEVSRIAQ
;
A
#
# COMPACT_ATOMS: atom_id res chain seq x y z
N ILE A 1 4.78 10.01 9.78
CA ILE A 1 5.23 9.48 8.47
C ILE A 1 6.05 10.54 7.72
N ARG A 2 7.13 10.18 7.03
CA ARG A 2 7.76 11.05 6.02
C ARG A 2 7.16 10.71 4.67
N ALA A 3 6.08 11.40 4.28
CA ALA A 3 5.34 11.08 3.06
C ALA A 3 6.23 11.15 1.80
N LEU A 4 5.88 10.38 0.77
CA LEU A 4 6.65 10.28 -0.47
C LEU A 4 6.99 11.67 -1.06
N ASN A 5 8.27 11.88 -1.40
CA ASN A 5 8.81 13.15 -1.91
C ASN A 5 8.72 14.33 -0.92
N LYS A 6 8.49 14.08 0.38
CA LYS A 6 8.57 15.10 1.44
C LYS A 6 9.87 14.96 2.21
N LYS A 7 10.43 16.10 2.61
CA LYS A 7 11.70 16.17 3.35
C LYS A 7 11.54 15.94 4.85
N SER A 8 10.37 16.27 5.39
CA SER A 8 10.07 16.22 6.82
C SER A 8 8.95 15.23 7.13
N SER A 9 9.00 14.68 8.34
CA SER A 9 7.92 13.86 8.90
C SER A 9 6.77 14.74 9.37
N VAL A 10 5.55 14.22 9.24
CA VAL A 10 4.30 14.82 9.74
C VAL A 10 3.44 13.73 10.39
N SER A 11 2.46 14.13 11.21
CA SER A 11 1.46 13.20 11.71
C SER A 11 0.47 12.80 10.60
N ALA A 12 -0.24 11.69 10.79
CA ALA A 12 -1.22 11.21 9.82
C ALA A 12 -2.40 12.18 9.67
N SER A 13 -2.88 12.75 10.80
CA SER A 13 -3.95 13.74 10.82
C SER A 13 -3.54 15.05 10.14
N GLU A 14 -2.34 15.57 10.44
CA GLU A 14 -1.82 16.77 9.77
C GLU A 14 -1.73 16.60 8.25
N LEU A 15 -1.29 15.42 7.79
CA LEU A 15 -1.23 15.09 6.37
C LEU A 15 -2.62 15.05 5.74
N LEU A 16 -3.58 14.35 6.37
CA LEU A 16 -4.96 14.26 5.88
C LEU A 16 -5.61 15.65 5.81
N ASP A 17 -5.48 16.47 6.85
CA ASP A 17 -6.00 17.83 6.89
C ASP A 17 -5.40 18.71 5.78
N SER A 18 -4.10 18.59 5.53
CA SER A 18 -3.45 19.30 4.43
C SER A 18 -4.03 18.89 3.08
N LEU A 19 -4.18 17.60 2.83
CA LEU A 19 -4.72 17.07 1.57
C LEU A 19 -6.19 17.45 1.37
N LEU A 20 -7.00 17.45 2.42
CA LEU A 20 -8.40 17.89 2.36
C LEU A 20 -8.51 19.39 2.05
N ARG A 21 -7.67 20.22 2.67
CA ARG A 21 -7.60 21.67 2.36
C ARG A 21 -7.18 21.90 0.91
N ASP A 22 -6.16 21.19 0.44
CA ASP A 22 -5.67 21.30 -0.95
C ASP A 22 -6.75 20.88 -1.95
N ALA A 23 -7.49 19.81 -1.65
CA ALA A 23 -8.62 19.36 -2.46
C ALA A 23 -9.74 20.39 -2.58
N GLU A 24 -10.09 21.04 -1.47
CA GLU A 24 -11.11 22.08 -1.42
C GLU A 24 -10.67 23.34 -2.20
N LEU A 25 -9.41 23.75 -2.05
CA LEU A 25 -8.85 24.87 -2.81
C LEU A 25 -8.79 24.57 -4.31
N ALA A 26 -8.41 23.35 -4.70
CA ALA A 26 -8.38 22.92 -6.09
C ALA A 26 -9.80 22.90 -6.71
N ARG A 27 -10.80 22.42 -5.97
CA ARG A 27 -12.22 22.48 -6.38
C ARG A 27 -12.68 23.92 -6.61
N LYS A 28 -12.32 24.85 -5.74
CA LYS A 28 -12.69 26.27 -5.87
C LYS A 28 -12.01 26.96 -7.06
N ARG A 29 -10.77 26.57 -7.40
CA ARG A 29 -10.01 27.13 -8.53
C ARG A 29 -10.45 26.58 -9.89
N SER A 30 -10.93 25.34 -9.93
CA SER A 30 -11.34 24.70 -11.19
C SER A 30 -12.82 24.99 -11.50
N LYS A 31 -13.09 25.56 -12.68
CA LYS A 31 -14.46 25.59 -13.27
C LYS A 31 -14.91 24.23 -13.83
N ARG A 32 -14.05 23.19 -13.76
CA ARG A 32 -14.26 21.87 -14.35
C ARG A 32 -14.37 20.81 -13.25
N SER A 33 -15.33 19.89 -13.40
CA SER A 33 -15.62 18.77 -12.48
C SER A 33 -14.52 17.67 -12.44
N THR A 34 -13.28 17.96 -12.81
CA THR A 34 -12.19 16.97 -12.82
C THR A 34 -11.55 16.93 -11.44
N VAL A 35 -11.78 15.84 -10.70
CA VAL A 35 -11.12 15.57 -9.42
C VAL A 35 -9.67 15.22 -9.70
N ASP A 36 -8.74 15.92 -9.06
CA ASP A 36 -7.32 15.57 -9.08
C ASP A 36 -7.15 14.11 -8.62
N PRO A 37 -6.43 13.25 -9.37
CA PRO A 37 -6.15 11.87 -8.97
C PRO A 37 -5.64 11.74 -7.52
N LEU A 38 -4.87 12.71 -7.03
CA LEU A 38 -4.36 12.71 -5.65
C LEU A 38 -5.49 12.83 -4.60
N HIS A 39 -6.55 13.56 -4.93
CA HIS A 39 -7.68 13.78 -4.02
C HIS A 39 -8.77 12.71 -4.17
N LYS A 40 -8.65 11.83 -5.18
CA LYS A 40 -9.66 10.84 -5.52
C LYS A 40 -10.01 9.93 -4.35
N TYR A 41 -9.05 9.57 -3.52
CA TYR A 41 -9.21 8.56 -2.47
C TYR A 41 -9.43 9.13 -1.06
N LEU A 42 -9.38 10.46 -0.88
CA LEU A 42 -9.55 11.08 0.45
C LEU A 42 -10.91 10.77 1.07
N HIS A 43 -11.95 10.61 0.24
CA HIS A 43 -13.30 10.27 0.71
C HIS A 43 -13.39 8.92 1.44
N ILE A 44 -12.40 8.03 1.29
CA ILE A 44 -12.36 6.72 1.94
C ILE A 44 -12.01 6.83 3.43
N VAL A 45 -11.29 7.90 3.81
CA VAL A 45 -10.68 8.05 5.15
C VAL A 45 -10.96 9.38 5.84
N LYS A 46 -11.59 10.35 5.15
CA LYS A 46 -11.85 11.69 5.71
C LYS A 46 -12.73 11.71 6.97
N ASP A 47 -13.55 10.68 7.17
CA ASP A 47 -14.52 10.58 8.27
C ASP A 47 -14.10 9.52 9.31
N GLU A 48 -12.89 8.96 9.19
CA GLU A 48 -12.38 7.91 10.08
C GLU A 48 -11.66 8.54 11.28
N GLU A 49 -11.97 8.06 12.49
CA GLU A 49 -11.30 8.49 13.73
C GLU A 49 -9.86 7.98 13.80
N GLU A 50 -9.62 6.78 13.27
CA GLU A 50 -8.32 6.13 13.23
C GLU A 50 -7.90 5.83 11.78
N LEU A 51 -6.64 6.12 11.47
CA LEU A 51 -6.07 5.85 10.15
C LEU A 51 -5.23 4.58 10.21
N ALA A 52 -5.50 3.66 9.29
CA ALA A 52 -4.65 2.50 9.09
C ALA A 52 -3.22 2.93 8.74
N CYS A 53 -2.24 2.34 9.42
CA CYS A 53 -0.84 2.57 9.12
C CYS A 53 -0.06 1.26 9.18
N LEU A 54 1.01 1.21 8.38
CA LEU A 54 1.98 0.14 8.43
C LEU A 54 3.26 0.67 9.04
N VAL A 55 3.76 -0.06 10.02
CA VAL A 55 4.93 0.30 10.82
C VAL A 55 5.96 -0.81 10.72
N ASP A 56 7.23 -0.46 10.56
CA ASP A 56 8.33 -1.42 10.56
C ASP A 56 8.79 -1.82 11.97
N ALA A 57 9.77 -2.71 12.05
CA ALA A 57 10.35 -3.16 13.31
C ALA A 57 11.03 -2.03 14.13
N GLN A 58 11.37 -0.90 13.48
CA GLN A 58 11.96 0.27 14.11
C GLN A 58 10.90 1.30 14.54
N GLN A 59 9.61 0.94 14.52
CA GLN A 59 8.49 1.81 14.84
C GLN A 59 8.36 3.01 13.88
N VAL A 60 8.88 2.89 12.65
CA VAL A 60 8.75 3.91 11.61
C VAL A 60 7.53 3.59 10.75
N VAL A 61 6.65 4.59 10.57
CA VAL A 61 5.51 4.47 9.66
C VAL A 61 6.01 4.47 8.20
N ILE A 62 5.85 3.34 7.53
CA ILE A 62 6.31 3.10 6.15
C ILE A 62 5.19 3.18 5.10
N SER A 63 3.93 3.01 5.51
CA SER A 63 2.75 3.21 4.65
C SER A 63 1.59 3.77 5.47
N LEU A 64 0.76 4.61 4.84
CA LEU A 64 -0.47 5.16 5.40
C LEU A 64 -1.61 4.97 4.39
N PRO A 65 -2.18 3.77 4.25
CA PRO A 65 -3.23 3.51 3.27
C PRO A 65 -4.53 4.28 3.55
N PRO A 66 -5.26 4.73 2.51
CA PRO A 66 -4.94 4.74 1.08
C PRO A 66 -4.20 6.03 0.66
N LEU A 67 -3.65 6.79 1.61
CA LEU A 67 -3.12 8.14 1.37
C LEU A 67 -1.77 8.12 0.66
N THR A 68 -0.76 7.50 1.26
CA THR A 68 0.60 7.53 0.70
C THR A 68 1.53 6.51 1.33
N ASN A 69 2.62 6.22 0.64
CA ASN A 69 3.76 5.48 1.17
C ASN A 69 4.80 6.45 1.74
N SER A 70 5.68 5.95 2.58
CA SER A 70 6.79 6.73 3.11
C SER A 70 7.90 6.88 2.08
N ASP A 71 8.60 8.01 2.15
CA ASP A 71 9.78 8.29 1.36
C ASP A 71 10.97 7.38 1.74
N CYS A 72 10.98 6.81 2.95
CA CYS A 72 12.03 5.89 3.39
C CYS A 72 12.00 4.52 2.67
N THR A 73 10.85 4.11 2.13
CA THR A 73 10.68 2.85 1.39
C THR A 73 10.45 3.11 -0.10
N LYS A 74 10.88 4.27 -0.59
CA LYS A 74 10.75 4.66 -1.99
C LYS A 74 11.58 3.74 -2.89
N LEU A 75 10.91 3.15 -3.88
CA LEU A 75 11.58 2.38 -4.93
C LEU A 75 12.46 3.30 -5.79
N THR A 76 13.65 2.83 -6.10
CA THR A 76 14.62 3.49 -6.99
C THR A 76 15.02 2.55 -8.14
N VAL A 77 15.77 3.03 -9.12
CA VAL A 77 16.24 2.20 -10.24
C VAL A 77 17.22 1.11 -9.80
N GLU A 78 17.84 1.28 -8.63
CA GLU A 78 18.74 0.32 -8.00
C GLU A 78 18.01 -0.74 -7.17
N THR A 79 16.67 -0.65 -7.04
CA THR A 79 15.91 -1.59 -6.21
C THR A 79 15.84 -2.97 -6.86
N THR A 80 16.32 -3.99 -6.15
CA THR A 80 16.40 -5.38 -6.61
C THR A 80 15.34 -6.30 -5.98
N SER A 81 14.77 -5.88 -4.85
CA SER A 81 13.72 -6.60 -4.13
C SER A 81 12.68 -5.61 -3.64
N ALA A 82 11.42 -6.03 -3.64
CA ALA A 82 10.32 -5.20 -3.18
C ALA A 82 9.46 -5.99 -2.21
N TRP A 83 9.12 -5.37 -1.09
CA TRP A 83 8.06 -5.84 -0.21
C TRP A 83 6.76 -5.16 -0.64
N VAL A 84 5.71 -5.96 -0.82
CA VAL A 84 4.43 -5.49 -1.37
C VAL A 84 3.30 -5.89 -0.43
N GLU A 85 2.42 -4.94 -0.13
CA GLU A 85 1.15 -5.18 0.56
C GLU A 85 -0.03 -4.69 -0.27
N VAL A 86 -1.19 -5.29 -0.02
CA VAL A 86 -2.47 -4.82 -0.53
C VAL A 86 -3.47 -4.81 0.62
N SER A 87 -3.98 -3.62 0.94
CA SER A 87 -4.96 -3.38 1.99
C SER A 87 -6.25 -2.80 1.41
N SER A 88 -7.40 -3.23 1.94
CA SER A 88 -8.73 -2.78 1.50
C SER A 88 -9.78 -3.00 2.60
N LYS A 89 -10.80 -2.13 2.62
CA LYS A 89 -12.00 -2.32 3.46
C LYS A 89 -12.97 -3.38 2.90
N GLN A 90 -12.78 -3.83 1.65
CA GLN A 90 -13.74 -4.71 0.98
C GLN A 90 -13.65 -6.16 1.44
N SER A 91 -12.55 -6.85 1.14
CA SER A 91 -12.30 -8.23 1.56
C SER A 91 -10.85 -8.64 1.34
N LEU A 92 -10.39 -9.63 2.09
CA LEU A 92 -9.09 -10.27 1.88
C LEU A 92 -8.99 -10.92 0.50
N GLU A 93 -10.09 -11.49 -0.01
CA GLU A 93 -10.14 -12.09 -1.34
C GLU A 93 -9.86 -11.07 -2.45
N ALA A 94 -10.41 -9.85 -2.33
CA ALA A 94 -10.14 -8.77 -3.28
C ALA A 94 -8.66 -8.34 -3.24
N CYS A 95 -8.06 -8.32 -2.05
CA CYS A 95 -6.63 -8.06 -1.90
C CYS A 95 -5.79 -9.15 -2.57
N LYS A 96 -6.09 -10.43 -2.32
CA LYS A 96 -5.40 -11.57 -2.92
C LYS A 96 -5.49 -11.57 -4.44
N LYS A 97 -6.67 -11.35 -5.02
CA LYS A 97 -6.85 -11.22 -6.49
C LYS A 97 -6.03 -10.07 -7.09
N THR A 98 -5.97 -8.95 -6.39
CA THR A 98 -5.18 -7.79 -6.82
C THR A 98 -3.67 -8.10 -6.78
N MET A 99 -3.22 -8.78 -5.73
CA MET A 99 -1.84 -9.26 -5.59
C MET A 99 -1.50 -10.29 -6.67
N ASP A 100 -2.41 -11.23 -6.97
CA ASP A 100 -2.24 -12.22 -8.02
C ASP A 100 -2.00 -11.57 -9.37
N GLU A 101 -2.85 -10.62 -9.75
CA GLU A 101 -2.71 -9.90 -11.01
C GLU A 101 -1.38 -9.13 -11.07
N LEU A 102 -1.01 -8.44 -9.99
CA LEU A 102 0.27 -7.73 -9.91
C LEU A 102 1.45 -8.67 -10.13
N VAL A 103 1.45 -9.83 -9.47
CA VAL A 103 2.51 -10.83 -9.59
C VAL A 103 2.55 -11.41 -11.00
N ILE A 104 1.41 -11.80 -11.58
CA ILE A 104 1.32 -12.36 -12.93
C ILE A 104 1.89 -11.37 -13.95
N GLN A 105 1.45 -10.11 -13.91
CA GLN A 105 1.96 -9.07 -14.79
C GLN A 105 3.46 -8.82 -14.57
N SER A 106 3.91 -8.79 -13.32
CA SER A 106 5.32 -8.62 -13.00
C SER A 106 6.19 -9.74 -13.58
N ARG A 107 5.72 -11.00 -13.59
CA ARG A 107 6.46 -12.12 -14.19
C ARG A 107 6.58 -12.03 -15.71
N THR A 108 5.65 -11.36 -16.40
CA THR A 108 5.78 -11.11 -17.84
C THR A 108 6.98 -10.23 -18.16
N ILE A 109 7.33 -9.31 -17.24
CA ILE A 109 8.46 -8.38 -17.35
C ILE A 109 9.73 -8.99 -16.74
N PHE A 110 9.57 -9.73 -15.63
CA PHE A 110 10.64 -10.35 -14.86
C PHE A 110 10.42 -11.87 -14.77
N PRO A 111 10.77 -12.66 -15.82
CA PRO A 111 10.49 -14.10 -15.85
C PRO A 111 11.14 -14.90 -14.71
N ARG A 112 12.25 -14.37 -14.17
CA ARG A 112 13.01 -14.96 -13.05
C ARG A 112 12.65 -14.35 -11.68
N LEU A 113 11.53 -13.64 -11.58
CA LEU A 113 11.04 -13.12 -10.30
C LEU A 113 10.83 -14.27 -9.32
N SER A 114 11.47 -14.17 -8.15
CA SER A 114 11.21 -15.02 -6.99
C SER A 114 10.14 -14.37 -6.10
N ILE A 115 9.27 -15.20 -5.54
CA ILE A 115 8.20 -14.75 -4.64
C ILE A 115 8.39 -15.46 -3.32
N ASP A 116 8.45 -14.69 -2.24
CA ASP A 116 8.52 -15.19 -0.88
C ASP A 116 7.12 -15.26 -0.29
N GLN A 117 6.81 -16.39 0.35
CA GLN A 117 5.56 -16.54 1.10
C GLN A 117 5.61 -15.70 2.38
N VAL A 118 4.58 -14.88 2.60
CA VAL A 118 4.42 -14.02 3.76
C VAL A 118 3.24 -14.50 4.61
N ARG A 119 3.40 -14.41 5.93
CA ARG A 119 2.37 -14.71 6.92
C ARG A 119 1.90 -13.42 7.58
N VAL A 120 0.59 -13.26 7.68
CA VAL A 120 -0.05 -12.21 8.47
C VAL A 120 -0.60 -12.85 9.73
N VAL A 121 -0.20 -12.31 10.88
CA VAL A 121 -0.54 -12.83 12.20
C VAL A 121 -1.20 -11.70 12.99
N ASP A 122 -2.26 -12.02 13.70
CA ASP A 122 -2.95 -11.14 14.65
C ASP A 122 -3.03 -11.86 16.00
N ASN A 123 -2.49 -11.25 17.06
CA ASN A 123 -2.43 -11.84 18.40
C ASN A 123 -1.95 -13.30 18.42
N GLU A 124 -0.84 -13.59 17.71
CA GLU A 124 -0.27 -14.93 17.51
C GLU A 124 -1.10 -15.90 16.66
N ALA A 125 -2.35 -15.54 16.33
CA ALA A 125 -3.18 -16.32 15.43
C ALA A 125 -2.86 -16.00 13.97
N LEU A 126 -2.68 -17.04 13.17
CA LEU A 126 -2.49 -16.89 11.73
C LEU A 126 -3.77 -16.37 11.08
N VAL A 127 -3.70 -15.19 10.47
CA VAL A 127 -4.82 -14.55 9.75
C VAL A 127 -4.80 -14.92 8.28
N SER A 128 -3.63 -14.84 7.66
CA SER A 128 -3.48 -15.08 6.22
C SER A 128 -2.08 -15.56 5.90
N ILE A 129 -1.99 -16.39 4.87
CA ILE A 129 -0.74 -16.73 4.20
C ILE A 129 -0.93 -16.39 2.72
N TYR A 130 0.07 -15.73 2.14
CA TYR A 130 0.09 -15.47 0.73
C TYR A 130 1.52 -15.58 0.15
N PRO A 131 1.69 -16.19 -1.04
CA PRO A 131 0.70 -17.04 -1.71
C PRO A 131 0.57 -18.39 -0.97
N ASP A 132 -0.65 -18.89 -0.83
CA ASP A 132 -0.96 -20.25 -0.36
C ASP A 132 -1.14 -21.24 -1.54
N LYS A 133 -1.61 -22.46 -1.25
CA LYS A 133 -1.79 -23.52 -2.27
C LYS A 133 -2.86 -23.22 -3.34
N ASN A 134 -3.77 -22.28 -3.06
CA ASN A 134 -4.85 -21.86 -3.94
C ASN A 134 -4.53 -20.56 -4.68
N ASP A 135 -3.49 -19.83 -4.24
CA ASP A 135 -3.05 -18.59 -4.86
C ASP A 135 -2.06 -18.89 -6.00
N LEU A 136 -2.04 -18.02 -7.02
CA LEU A 136 -1.08 -18.11 -8.15
C LEU A 136 -0.95 -19.51 -8.80
N PRO A 137 -2.04 -20.12 -9.30
CA PRO A 137 -1.97 -21.47 -9.86
C PRO A 137 -0.98 -21.55 -11.04
N GLY A 138 -0.04 -22.50 -10.98
CA GLY A 138 0.99 -22.69 -12.00
C GLY A 138 2.23 -21.80 -11.85
N VAL A 139 2.34 -21.03 -10.76
CA VAL A 139 3.53 -20.24 -10.42
C VAL A 139 4.38 -21.00 -9.39
N GLU A 140 5.66 -21.21 -9.70
CA GLU A 140 6.61 -21.68 -8.69
C GLU A 140 6.85 -20.58 -7.65
N VAL A 141 6.62 -20.92 -6.39
CA VAL A 141 6.80 -20.02 -5.24
C VAL A 141 7.92 -20.58 -4.36
N SER A 142 8.90 -19.74 -4.04
CA SER A 142 9.94 -20.05 -3.07
C SER A 142 9.36 -19.98 -1.66
N ARG A 143 9.35 -21.12 -0.97
CA ARG A 143 8.97 -21.15 0.45
C ARG A 143 10.22 -20.85 1.27
N ILE A 144 10.38 -19.61 1.70
CA ILE A 144 11.37 -19.30 2.75
C ILE A 144 10.77 -19.74 4.08
N ALA A 145 11.50 -20.58 4.82
CA ALA A 145 11.17 -20.86 6.21
C ALA A 145 11.44 -19.57 7.02
N GLN A 146 10.38 -18.87 7.39
CA GLN A 146 10.41 -17.83 8.42
C GLN A 146 10.14 -18.46 9.78
#